data_AF-A0A1D6JVQ2-F1
#
_entry.id   AF-A0A1D6JVQ2-F1
#
_cell.length_a   1.000
_cell.length_b   1.000
_cell.length_c   1.000
_cell.angle_alpha   90.00
_cell.angle_beta   90.00
_cell.angle_gamma   90.00
#
_symmetry.space_group_name_H-M   'P 1'
#
loop_
_entity.id
_entity.type
_entity.pdbx_description
1 polymer ?
#
loop_
_entity_poly.entity_id
_entity_poly.type
_entity_poly.pdbx_seq_one_letter_code
_entity_poly.pdbx_strand_id
1 'polypeptide(L)'
;MEGGGGAAAAHAGWGRGTNVHAFSVCDDPEYFYDYVQGLIDGLNSGLDSRDIVSIENAKGLGYAMNTAEELKFVKDIAASTGIVLDPVYSGKAVYGLLKDMAGNPAKWKGRKVLFIHTGGLLGLYDKADQLSSLAGSWRRMDLEDSVPRKDGTGKMF
;
A
#
# COMPACT_ATOMS: atom_id res chain seq x y z
N MET A 1 4.52 3.40 -14.01
CA MET A 1 3.72 3.80 -12.83
C MET A 1 2.38 3.07 -12.90
N GLU A 2 2.35 1.77 -12.58
CA GLU A 2 1.14 0.94 -12.84
C GLU A 2 0.67 0.13 -11.61
N GLY A 3 1.29 0.30 -10.44
CA GLY A 3 1.08 -0.62 -9.31
C GLY A 3 -0.26 -0.49 -8.57
N GLY A 4 -0.98 0.63 -8.70
CA GLY A 4 -2.16 0.92 -7.87
C GLY A 4 -3.52 0.51 -8.46
N GLY A 5 -3.72 0.71 -9.77
CA GLY A 5 -5.04 0.58 -10.38
C GLY A 5 -5.49 -0.87 -10.66
N GLY A 6 -4.56 -1.81 -10.80
CA GLY A 6 -4.88 -3.18 -11.24
C GLY A 6 -5.61 -4.04 -10.22
N ALA A 7 -5.46 -3.78 -8.91
CA ALA A 7 -6.04 -4.63 -7.87
C ALA A 7 -7.57 -4.49 -7.74
N ALA A 8 -8.14 -3.33 -8.10
CA ALA A 8 -9.58 -3.10 -8.02
C ALA A 8 -10.36 -3.83 -9.14
N ALA A 9 -9.77 -3.94 -10.35
CA ALA A 9 -10.45 -4.51 -11.52
C ALA A 9 -10.68 -6.04 -11.43
N ALA A 10 -9.87 -6.76 -10.65
CA ALA A 10 -9.99 -8.22 -10.52
C ALA A 10 -11.25 -8.68 -9.74
N HIS A 11 -12.01 -7.78 -9.13
CA HIS A 11 -13.11 -8.15 -8.24
C HIS A 11 -14.48 -8.30 -8.91
N ALA A 12 -14.66 -7.89 -10.17
CA ALA A 12 -15.95 -7.99 -10.87
C ALA A 12 -16.49 -9.45 -10.98
N GLY A 13 -15.67 -10.46 -10.68
CA GLY A 13 -16.04 -11.88 -10.67
C GLY A 13 -16.41 -12.50 -9.31
N TRP A 14 -16.30 -11.78 -8.19
CA TRP A 14 -16.72 -12.30 -6.87
C TRP A 14 -18.11 -11.73 -6.52
N GLY A 15 -19.05 -12.63 -6.22
CA GLY A 15 -20.49 -12.35 -6.18
C GLY A 15 -20.92 -11.09 -5.41
N ARG A 16 -22.08 -10.56 -5.81
CA ARG A 16 -22.85 -9.34 -5.44
C ARG A 16 -22.98 -8.94 -3.95
N GLY A 17 -22.00 -9.22 -3.08
CA GLY A 17 -22.08 -8.98 -1.64
C GLY A 17 -20.78 -8.54 -0.97
N THR A 18 -19.71 -8.27 -1.73
CA THR A 18 -18.45 -7.76 -1.18
C THR A 18 -18.26 -6.31 -1.62
N ASN A 19 -18.00 -5.41 -0.67
CA ASN A 19 -17.70 -4.02 -0.97
C ASN A 19 -16.18 -3.87 -1.15
N VAL A 20 -15.74 -3.32 -2.28
CA VAL A 20 -14.33 -2.96 -2.48
C VAL A 20 -14.10 -1.55 -1.98
N HIS A 21 -13.16 -1.41 -1.05
CA HIS A 21 -12.69 -0.12 -0.56
C HIS A 21 -11.23 0.05 -1.02
N ALA A 22 -10.98 1.09 -1.80
CA ALA A 22 -9.65 1.45 -2.28
C ALA A 22 -9.18 2.74 -1.62
N PHE A 23 -7.86 2.87 -1.44
CA PHE A 23 -7.23 4.02 -0.83
C PHE A 23 -6.21 4.59 -1.82
N SER A 24 -6.48 5.77 -2.38
CA SER A 24 -5.59 6.41 -3.37
C SER A 24 -4.38 7.05 -2.69
N VAL A 25 -3.17 6.78 -3.19
CA VAL A 25 -1.91 7.21 -2.55
C VAL A 25 -1.11 8.22 -3.37
N CYS A 26 -1.56 8.55 -4.59
CA CYS A 26 -0.95 9.57 -5.46
C CYS A 26 -1.97 10.59 -5.93
N ASP A 27 -2.78 10.22 -6.91
CA ASP A 27 -3.82 11.05 -7.50
C ASP A 27 -5.10 11.05 -6.65
N ASP A 28 -6.06 11.89 -7.03
CA ASP A 28 -7.34 11.96 -6.35
C ASP A 28 -8.29 10.83 -6.77
N PRO A 29 -9.35 10.58 -5.96
CA PRO A 29 -10.34 9.54 -6.28
C PRO A 29 -11.00 9.67 -7.65
N GLU A 30 -11.24 10.89 -8.16
CA GLU A 30 -11.93 11.07 -9.45
C GLU A 30 -11.07 10.53 -10.60
N TYR A 31 -9.77 10.83 -10.60
CA TYR A 31 -8.84 10.24 -11.54
C TYR A 31 -8.91 8.70 -11.54
N PHE A 32 -8.96 8.09 -10.35
CA PHE A 32 -9.00 6.63 -10.26
C PHE A 32 -10.34 6.03 -10.64
N TYR A 33 -11.46 6.71 -10.38
CA TYR A 33 -12.73 6.28 -10.90
C TYR A 33 -12.73 6.26 -12.43
N ASP A 34 -12.25 7.32 -13.07
CA ASP A 34 -12.17 7.39 -14.53
C ASP A 34 -11.21 6.34 -15.11
N TYR A 35 -10.06 6.14 -14.45
CA TYR A 35 -9.10 5.09 -14.82
C TYR A 35 -9.71 3.69 -14.74
N VAL A 36 -10.39 3.37 -13.62
CA VAL A 36 -11.06 2.08 -13.43
C VAL A 36 -12.21 1.92 -14.41
N GLN A 37 -12.97 2.98 -14.69
CA GLN A 37 -14.03 2.96 -15.71
C GLN A 37 -13.46 2.58 -17.09
N GLY A 38 -12.34 3.20 -17.49
CA GLY A 38 -11.69 2.85 -18.77
C GLY A 38 -11.25 1.38 -18.87
N LEU A 39 -10.83 0.77 -17.75
CA LEU A 39 -10.53 -0.66 -17.69
C LEU A 39 -11.80 -1.53 -17.81
N ILE A 40 -12.88 -1.13 -17.15
CA ILE A 40 -14.18 -1.84 -17.15
C ILE A 40 -14.86 -1.75 -18.51
N ASP A 41 -14.77 -0.60 -19.18
CA ASP A 41 -15.34 -0.38 -20.51
C ASP A 41 -14.71 -1.35 -21.53
N GLY A 42 -13.41 -1.65 -21.40
CA GLY A 42 -12.73 -2.67 -22.19
C GLY A 42 -13.28 -4.09 -22.04
N LEU A 43 -14.05 -4.35 -20.98
CA LEU A 43 -14.72 -5.64 -20.73
C LEU A 43 -16.14 -5.70 -21.31
N ASN A 44 -16.68 -4.59 -21.85
CA ASN A 44 -18.06 -4.48 -22.36
C ASN A 44 -19.13 -4.99 -21.37
N SER A 45 -18.90 -4.78 -20.07
CA SER A 45 -19.75 -5.31 -19.01
C SER A 45 -20.98 -4.44 -18.68
N GLY A 46 -20.97 -3.16 -19.10
CA GLY A 46 -21.99 -2.18 -18.74
C GLY A 46 -21.98 -1.77 -17.26
N LEU A 47 -20.92 -2.11 -16.51
CA LEU A 47 -20.77 -1.76 -15.11
C LEU A 47 -20.18 -0.35 -14.94
N ASP A 48 -20.58 0.32 -13.85
CA ASP A 48 -20.00 1.59 -13.43
C ASP A 48 -18.94 1.36 -12.34
N SER A 49 -17.80 2.02 -12.46
CA SER A 49 -16.70 1.98 -11.48
C SER A 49 -17.15 2.35 -10.07
N ARG A 50 -18.07 3.30 -9.92
CA ARG A 50 -18.62 3.76 -8.63
C ARG A 50 -19.58 2.76 -8.00
N ASP A 51 -20.12 1.84 -8.78
CA ASP A 51 -20.92 0.71 -8.26
C ASP A 51 -20.03 -0.45 -7.79
N ILE A 52 -18.77 -0.50 -8.23
CA ILE A 52 -17.83 -1.61 -7.94
C ILE A 52 -16.89 -1.28 -6.77
N VAL A 53 -16.38 -0.05 -6.73
CA VAL A 53 -15.35 0.36 -5.75
C VAL A 53 -15.69 1.70 -5.12
N SER A 54 -15.47 1.81 -3.82
CA SER A 54 -15.44 3.10 -3.12
C SER A 54 -13.98 3.51 -2.92
N ILE A 55 -13.59 4.66 -3.46
CA ILE A 55 -12.21 5.15 -3.42
C ILE A 55 -12.11 6.31 -2.43
N GLU A 56 -11.27 6.14 -1.41
CA GLU A 56 -10.95 7.15 -0.42
C GLU A 56 -9.53 7.70 -0.65
N ASN A 57 -9.31 8.97 -0.33
CA ASN A 57 -7.99 9.58 -0.47
C ASN A 57 -7.11 9.28 0.75
N ALA A 58 -5.97 8.63 0.53
CA ALA A 58 -4.96 8.29 1.53
C ALA A 58 -3.57 8.83 1.18
N LYS A 59 -3.45 9.80 0.27
CA LYS A 59 -2.14 10.30 -0.19
C LYS A 59 -1.39 11.12 0.86
N GLY A 60 -2.07 11.66 1.87
CA GLY A 60 -1.45 12.49 2.91
C GLY A 60 -0.76 13.71 2.29
N LEU A 61 0.54 13.90 2.57
CA LEU A 61 1.34 14.98 1.98
C LEU A 61 1.54 14.87 0.47
N GLY A 62 1.27 13.69 -0.11
CA GLY A 62 1.40 13.40 -1.53
C GLY A 62 2.15 12.09 -1.79
N TYR A 63 2.36 11.78 -3.06
CA TYR A 63 2.99 10.53 -3.47
C TYR A 63 4.41 10.39 -2.89
N ALA A 64 4.70 9.23 -2.30
CA ALA A 64 5.98 8.88 -1.66
C ALA A 64 6.48 9.87 -0.58
N MET A 65 5.64 10.79 -0.11
CA MET A 65 5.94 11.71 0.99
C MET A 65 5.18 11.28 2.24
N ASN A 66 5.83 11.32 3.41
CA ASN A 66 5.25 10.80 4.63
C ASN A 66 5.26 11.80 5.76
N THR A 67 4.23 11.77 6.60
CA THR A 67 4.29 12.41 7.92
C THR A 67 5.07 11.54 8.91
N ALA A 68 5.48 12.12 10.04
CA ALA A 68 6.12 11.36 11.11
C ALA A 68 5.19 10.27 11.68
N GLU A 69 3.89 10.54 11.74
CA GLU A 69 2.87 9.62 12.21
C GLU A 69 2.70 8.43 11.27
N GLU A 70 2.72 8.65 9.94
CA GLU A 70 2.64 7.57 8.95
C GLU A 70 3.86 6.65 9.03
N LEU A 71 5.07 7.20 9.17
CA LEU A 71 6.29 6.41 9.32
C LEU A 71 6.31 5.63 10.66
N LYS A 72 5.88 6.27 11.75
CA LYS A 72 5.73 5.61 13.04
C LYS A 72 4.71 4.49 12.98
N PHE A 73 3.58 4.71 12.30
CA PHE A 73 2.55 3.70 12.09
C PHE A 73 3.10 2.45 11.38
N VAL A 74 3.82 2.64 10.27
CA VAL A 74 4.42 1.52 9.52
C VAL A 74 5.35 0.70 10.42
N LYS A 75 6.20 1.37 11.21
CA LYS A 75 7.06 0.70 12.20
C LYS A 75 6.24 -0.07 13.23
N ASP A 76 5.22 0.56 13.81
CA ASP A 76 4.43 -0.03 14.89
C ASP A 76 3.63 -1.26 14.41
N ILE A 77 3.07 -1.23 13.20
CA ILE A 77 2.40 -2.39 12.59
C ILE A 77 3.39 -3.54 12.39
N ALA A 78 4.58 -3.26 11.83
CA ALA A 78 5.61 -4.28 11.65
C ALA A 78 6.03 -4.90 13.00
N ALA A 79 6.25 -4.07 14.02
CA ALA A 79 6.67 -4.53 15.34
C ALA A 79 5.58 -5.31 16.09
N SER A 80 4.31 -4.96 15.93
CA SER A 80 3.20 -5.58 16.66
C SER A 80 2.59 -6.80 15.97
N THR A 81 2.66 -6.87 14.64
CA THR A 81 1.99 -7.92 13.85
C THR A 81 2.94 -8.82 13.07
N GLY A 82 4.20 -8.39 12.88
CA GLY A 82 5.15 -9.04 11.96
C GLY A 82 4.88 -8.76 10.48
N ILE A 83 3.83 -8.00 10.14
CA ILE A 83 3.50 -7.62 8.77
C ILE A 83 4.24 -6.35 8.41
N VAL A 84 5.12 -6.41 7.41
CA VAL A 84 5.90 -5.27 6.96
C VAL A 84 5.16 -4.55 5.84
N LEU A 85 4.69 -3.33 6.12
CA LEU A 85 4.08 -2.46 5.13
C LEU A 85 5.12 -1.48 4.60
N ASP A 86 5.04 -1.14 3.32
CA ASP A 86 5.88 -0.10 2.72
C ASP A 86 5.27 1.30 2.95
N PRO A 87 6.09 2.34 3.13
CA PRO A 87 5.61 3.68 3.44
C PRO A 87 5.00 4.42 2.23
N VAL A 88 5.14 3.90 1.00
CA VAL A 88 4.66 4.58 -0.21
C VAL A 88 3.23 4.15 -0.56
N TYR A 89 2.92 2.86 -0.45
CA TYR A 89 1.64 2.28 -0.87
C TYR A 89 0.89 1.60 0.28
N SER A 90 1.32 0.39 0.66
CA SER A 90 0.57 -0.49 1.56
C SER A 90 0.41 0.11 2.95
N GLY A 91 1.44 0.80 3.45
CA GLY A 91 1.40 1.54 4.71
C GLY A 91 0.35 2.64 4.73
N LYS A 92 0.27 3.43 3.65
CA LYS A 92 -0.74 4.49 3.53
C LYS A 92 -2.16 3.94 3.41
N ALA A 93 -2.34 2.87 2.65
CA ALA A 93 -3.64 2.22 2.50
C ALA A 93 -4.16 1.66 3.83
N VAL A 94 -3.33 0.92 4.58
CA VAL A 94 -3.74 0.40 5.90
C VAL A 94 -3.92 1.54 6.90
N TYR A 95 -3.07 2.56 6.87
CA TYR A 95 -3.21 3.74 7.72
C TYR A 95 -4.55 4.44 7.48
N GLY A 96 -4.90 4.67 6.22
CA GLY A 96 -6.18 5.24 5.80
C GLY A 96 -7.37 4.39 6.25
N LEU A 97 -7.32 3.07 6.01
CA LEU A 97 -8.35 2.13 6.43
C LEU A 97 -8.58 2.18 7.94
N LEU A 98 -7.53 2.07 8.75
CA LEU A 98 -7.68 2.06 10.21
C LEU A 98 -8.16 3.42 10.75
N LYS A 99 -7.75 4.52 10.10
CA LYS A 99 -8.25 5.87 10.42
C LYS A 99 -9.74 6.01 10.10
N ASP A 100 -10.20 5.53 8.95
CA ASP A 100 -11.62 5.51 8.60
C ASP A 100 -12.42 4.62 9.56
N MET A 101 -11.89 3.44 9.91
CA MET A 101 -12.52 2.56 10.89
C MET A 101 -12.67 3.20 12.28
N ALA A 102 -11.64 3.92 12.73
CA ALA A 102 -11.68 4.64 13.99
C ALA A 102 -12.61 5.86 13.96
N GLY A 103 -12.66 6.59 12.84
CA GLY A 103 -13.54 7.74 12.65
C GLY A 103 -15.01 7.38 12.44
N ASN A 104 -15.28 6.22 11.84
CA ASN A 104 -16.61 5.76 11.44
C ASN A 104 -16.96 4.36 11.99
N PRO A 105 -16.92 4.13 13.32
CA PRO A 105 -17.06 2.78 13.89
C PRO A 105 -18.38 2.08 13.53
N ALA A 106 -19.46 2.84 13.34
CA ALA A 106 -20.76 2.29 12.92
C ALA A 106 -20.73 1.69 11.51
N LYS A 107 -19.96 2.28 10.57
CA LYS A 107 -19.78 1.78 9.19
C LYS A 107 -19.21 0.36 9.18
N TRP A 108 -18.33 0.06 10.13
CA TRP A 108 -17.52 -1.16 10.16
C TRP A 108 -17.99 -2.21 11.18
N LYS A 109 -18.94 -1.88 12.06
CA LYS A 109 -19.42 -2.78 13.11
C LYS A 109 -19.95 -4.09 12.53
N GLY A 110 -19.40 -5.22 13.02
CA GLY A 110 -19.81 -6.57 12.60
C GLY A 110 -19.32 -7.00 11.21
N ARG A 111 -18.54 -6.16 10.51
CA ARG A 111 -17.96 -6.52 9.21
C ARG A 111 -16.67 -7.31 9.37
N LYS A 112 -16.43 -8.24 8.44
CA LYS A 112 -15.14 -8.91 8.25
C LYS A 112 -14.38 -8.19 7.15
N VAL A 113 -13.18 -7.71 7.45
CA VAL A 113 -12.36 -6.95 6.51
C VAL A 113 -11.17 -7.80 6.08
N LEU A 114 -10.98 -7.94 4.77
CA LEU A 114 -9.80 -8.55 4.17
C LEU A 114 -8.99 -7.45 3.51
N PHE A 115 -7.77 -7.21 4.01
CA PHE A 115 -6.82 -6.34 3.35
C PHE A 115 -5.95 -7.15 2.39
N ILE A 116 -5.85 -6.72 1.13
CA ILE A 116 -4.98 -7.36 0.13
C ILE A 116 -3.63 -6.65 0.16
N HIS A 117 -2.63 -7.29 0.76
CA HIS A 117 -1.27 -6.77 0.78
C HIS A 117 -0.55 -7.07 -0.55
N THR A 118 -0.49 -6.08 -1.44
CA THR A 118 0.08 -6.21 -2.80
C THR A 118 1.61 -6.14 -2.85
N GLY A 119 2.31 -6.12 -1.71
CA GLY A 119 3.75 -5.95 -1.62
C GLY A 119 4.18 -4.50 -1.42
N GLY A 120 5.24 -4.07 -2.12
CA GLY A 120 5.81 -2.72 -2.02
C GLY A 120 7.09 -2.61 -1.18
N LEU A 121 7.60 -3.72 -0.64
CA LEU A 121 8.71 -3.74 0.34
C LEU A 121 9.94 -2.91 -0.06
N LEU A 122 10.24 -2.83 -1.36
CA LEU A 122 11.36 -2.02 -1.86
C LEU A 122 11.21 -0.51 -1.55
N GLY A 123 9.99 -0.01 -1.34
CA GLY A 123 9.74 1.36 -0.90
C GLY A 123 10.31 1.70 0.48
N LEU A 124 10.75 0.70 1.26
CA LEU A 124 11.49 0.94 2.50
C LEU A 124 12.88 1.52 2.26
N TYR A 125 13.54 1.18 1.15
CA TYR A 125 14.89 1.66 0.86
C TYR A 125 14.93 3.18 0.71
N ASP A 126 13.95 3.75 0.02
CA ASP A 126 13.81 5.21 -0.15
C ASP A 126 13.56 5.96 1.17
N LYS A 127 13.11 5.24 2.20
CA LYS A 127 12.78 5.79 3.52
C LYS A 127 13.69 5.28 4.64
N ALA A 128 14.77 4.59 4.29
CA ALA A 128 15.65 3.93 5.26
C ALA A 128 16.17 4.91 6.31
N ASP A 129 16.65 6.09 5.91
CA ASP A 129 17.20 7.08 6.84
C ASP A 129 16.11 7.62 7.78
N GLN A 130 14.93 7.94 7.25
CA GLN A 130 13.81 8.44 8.04
C GLN A 130 13.32 7.38 9.04
N LEU A 131 13.23 6.12 8.62
CA LEU A 131 12.82 5.01 9.49
C LEU A 131 13.90 4.65 10.51
N SER A 132 15.19 4.77 10.16
CA SER A 132 16.30 4.50 11.07
C SER A 132 16.26 5.39 12.31
N SER A 133 15.85 6.66 12.14
CA SER A 133 15.67 7.61 13.25
C SER A 133 14.60 7.15 14.25
N LEU A 134 13.63 6.33 13.81
CA LEU A 134 12.56 5.80 14.64
C LEU A 134 12.93 4.45 15.28
N ALA A 135 14.01 3.82 14.82
CA ALA A 135 14.35 2.45 15.16
C ALA A 135 15.07 2.31 16.52
N GLY A 136 15.36 3.43 17.21
CA GLY A 136 15.88 3.42 18.58
C GLY A 136 17.22 2.68 18.70
N SER A 137 17.24 1.54 19.40
CA SER A 137 18.44 0.69 19.56
C SER A 137 18.82 -0.13 18.33
N TRP A 138 18.00 -0.10 17.28
CA TRP A 138 18.26 -0.83 16.04
C TRP A 138 19.38 -0.12 15.30
N ARG A 139 20.47 -0.84 15.05
CA ARG A 139 21.61 -0.31 14.29
C ARG A 139 21.53 -0.82 12.88
N ARG A 140 21.97 0.01 11.93
CA ARG A 140 22.29 -0.47 10.58
C ARG A 140 23.29 -1.62 10.74
N MET A 141 23.01 -2.75 10.11
CA MET A 141 23.97 -3.84 10.06
C MET A 141 25.07 -3.40 9.10
N ASP A 142 26.27 -3.19 9.60
CA ASP A 142 27.44 -3.01 8.77
C ASP A 142 27.74 -4.36 8.13
N LEU A 143 27.33 -4.53 6.88
CA LEU A 143 27.75 -5.68 6.08
C LEU A 143 29.19 -5.41 5.67
N GLU A 144 30.14 -6.14 6.24
CA GLU A 144 31.49 -6.16 5.70
C GLU A 144 31.42 -6.75 4.29
N ASP A 145 31.74 -5.95 3.26
CA ASP A 145 31.78 -6.37 1.84
C ASP A 145 32.84 -7.46 1.56
N SER A 146 33.53 -7.98 2.58
CA SER A 146 34.53 -9.02 2.45
C SER A 146 33.93 -10.41 2.65
N VAL A 147 33.14 -10.87 1.69
CA VAL A 147 33.13 -12.30 1.34
C VAL A 147 34.22 -12.49 0.28
N PRO A 148 35.38 -13.10 0.59
CA PRO A 148 36.37 -13.39 -0.42
C PRO A 148 35.75 -14.31 -1.46
N ARG A 149 35.76 -13.87 -2.72
CA ARG A 149 35.41 -14.72 -3.85
C ARG A 149 36.39 -15.91 -3.84
N LYS A 150 35.91 -17.10 -3.49
CA LYS A 150 36.56 -18.31 -4.01
C LYS A 150 36.31 -18.27 -5.52
N ASP A 151 37.38 -18.35 -6.31
CA ASP A 151 37.40 -18.65 -7.75
C ASP A 151 37.07 -17.58 -8.81
N GLY A 152 37.58 -16.35 -8.66
CA GLY A 152 38.20 -15.63 -9.79
C GLY A 152 37.38 -15.36 -11.08
N THR A 153 36.06 -15.55 -11.11
CA THR A 153 35.23 -15.27 -12.29
C THR A 153 34.46 -13.97 -12.08
N GLY A 154 34.78 -12.98 -12.92
CA GLY A 154 34.26 -11.61 -12.86
C GLY A 154 32.89 -11.42 -13.51
N LYS A 155 32.17 -10.42 -12.99
CA LYS A 155 30.84 -9.87 -13.30
C LYS A 155 30.30 -9.94 -14.76
N MET A 156 29.00 -10.27 -14.86
CA MET A 156 27.93 -9.45 -15.48
C MET A 156 26.83 -9.45 -14.39
N PHE A 157 26.40 -8.35 -13.78
CA PHE A 157 25.88 -7.08 -14.29
C PHE A 157 26.28 -5.90 -13.38
#